data_AF-A0AAQ4DX50-F1
#
_entry.id   AF-A0AAQ4DX50-F1
#
_cell.length_a   1.000
_cell.length_b   1.000
_cell.length_c   1.000
_cell.angle_alpha   90.00
_cell.angle_beta   90.00
_cell.angle_gamma   90.00
#
_symmetry.space_group_name_H-M   'P 1'
#
loop_
_entity.id
_entity.type
_entity.pdbx_description
1 polymer ?
#
loop_
_entity_poly.entity_id
_entity_poly.type
_entity_poly.pdbx_seq_one_letter_code
_entity_poly.pdbx_strand_id
1 'polypeptide(L)'
;MRDKWELQELPPPYQEKTSENGIALGLHSTPTDEESPPPPGTAHNRKQWNKGMQFFLSCLSISIGLGNVWRFPTLAYQNGGGAFLIPYFIVLFLIGKPVYFMELAIGQFVGKSHVKVWKCVPGLKGIGVAQLFSTFYVTVSYNYIMALCLFYLFASWQSYLPWSRCDPEWSDATCVDASMNSSVTTNVTSASSAPEQYFQKYVLRDSGGFTLPTALDWRMALCCLLAWTCEALSTYKGIRSVGKVVYLTSTMPYVVMISLLIITCLQDGAFNGIKAFFVPHWEKIWEIEVWFKACEQSFFSLTTAFGHLIMYASYNDFRHQVGRDAFFISIADTMTSILAGCVVFATLGSLAHDLNTDDISQVLKGESDLGLAFVTYPEALSRISFVPQLWSVLFFLMLFLLGLGTGVGDVQAVTTVLTDQFPGLTKWRSHISVVFCVICFGTGLILCTDSGNALRLLFDNYGVGQAVFLYAIFEVVGLMWIYGIRNVVRDFEYMLNGKISWYWKITWGFITPVSLIAIFIYGNATEGSASSLPPLGQTIGWVLAAIAIGQVPLWMAITFAKAPGANILQKLKATFSPTDNYGPRDPMVRSEWNAWKQQQHRPTWRSAAATSQPAYVMNGQVNPTFTPDTSA
;
A
#
# COMPACT_ATOMS: atom_id res chain seq x y z
N MET A 1 -31.52 67.24 1.54
CA MET A 1 -31.23 67.83 2.86
C MET A 1 -31.97 67.01 3.90
N ARG A 2 -31.24 66.45 4.89
CA ARG A 2 -31.64 66.06 6.28
C ARG A 2 -32.96 65.30 6.48
N ASP A 3 -33.11 64.28 7.31
CA ASP A 3 -32.31 63.59 8.32
C ASP A 3 -33.16 62.35 8.71
N LYS A 4 -32.51 61.36 9.34
CA LYS A 4 -32.94 60.59 10.53
C LYS A 4 -32.80 59.08 10.41
N TRP A 5 -31.85 58.65 11.22
CA TRP A 5 -31.53 57.32 11.71
C TRP A 5 -32.50 56.96 12.84
N GLU A 6 -32.93 55.69 12.91
CA GLU A 6 -33.30 55.03 14.17
C GLU A 6 -32.60 53.67 14.26
N LEU A 7 -32.12 53.40 15.47
CA LEU A 7 -31.15 52.38 15.86
C LEU A 7 -31.82 51.00 16.02
N GLN A 8 -31.12 49.95 15.60
CA GLN A 8 -31.48 48.56 15.87
C GLN A 8 -30.52 47.99 16.91
N GLU A 9 -31.07 47.43 17.99
CA GLU A 9 -30.40 47.02 19.23
C GLU A 9 -29.41 45.85 19.04
N LEU A 10 -28.32 45.87 19.82
CA LEU A 10 -27.29 44.84 19.92
C LEU A 10 -27.76 43.66 20.81
N PRO A 11 -27.45 42.39 20.46
CA PRO A 11 -27.64 41.26 21.37
C PRO A 11 -26.51 41.19 22.43
N PRO A 12 -26.78 40.61 23.62
CA PRO A 12 -25.85 40.63 24.76
C PRO A 12 -24.68 39.63 24.64
N PRO A 13 -23.58 39.82 25.40
CA PRO A 13 -22.37 39.01 25.30
C PRO A 13 -22.48 37.64 25.99
N TYR A 14 -21.80 36.68 25.38
CA TYR A 14 -21.67 35.27 25.75
C TYR A 14 -21.05 35.06 27.15
N GLN A 15 -21.67 34.23 27.99
CA GLN A 15 -21.11 33.78 29.28
C GLN A 15 -20.36 32.45 29.13
N GLU A 16 -19.15 32.43 29.67
CA GLU A 16 -18.25 31.29 29.81
C GLU A 16 -18.76 30.33 30.91
N LYS A 17 -18.86 29.03 30.62
CA LYS A 17 -19.15 27.99 31.63
C LYS A 17 -18.02 26.98 31.69
N THR A 18 -17.31 26.99 32.81
CA THR A 18 -16.47 25.91 33.34
C THR A 18 -17.35 24.77 33.86
N SER A 19 -17.01 23.51 33.56
CA SER A 19 -17.20 22.40 34.51
C SER A 19 -16.32 21.19 34.20
N GLU A 20 -15.80 20.62 35.27
CA GLU A 20 -15.00 19.40 35.37
C GLU A 20 -15.81 18.11 35.08
N ASN A 21 -15.06 17.05 34.74
CA ASN A 21 -15.27 15.62 34.98
C ASN A 21 -16.68 14.99 34.85
N GLY A 22 -16.83 14.13 33.84
CA GLY A 22 -17.88 13.11 33.79
C GLY A 22 -17.72 12.17 32.60
N ILE A 23 -17.39 10.90 32.87
CA ILE A 23 -17.42 9.81 31.90
C ILE A 23 -18.90 9.52 31.58
N ALA A 24 -19.34 9.76 30.36
CA ALA A 24 -20.63 9.29 29.87
C ALA A 24 -20.56 8.95 28.37
N LEU A 25 -20.72 7.66 28.07
CA LEU A 25 -21.10 7.15 26.75
C LEU A 25 -22.51 7.67 26.41
N GLY A 26 -22.64 8.39 25.29
CA GLY A 26 -23.92 8.93 24.83
C GLY A 26 -24.04 8.90 23.31
N LEU A 27 -24.70 7.86 22.80
CA LEU A 27 -25.36 7.84 21.50
C LEU A 27 -26.51 8.86 21.52
N HIS A 28 -26.42 9.93 20.73
CA HIS A 28 -27.56 10.55 20.02
C HIS A 28 -27.03 11.70 19.16
N SER A 29 -27.04 11.53 17.83
CA SER A 29 -26.87 12.60 16.85
C SER A 29 -28.23 12.90 16.23
N THR A 30 -28.80 14.07 16.52
CA THR A 30 -29.91 14.65 15.74
C THR A 30 -29.35 15.31 14.47
N PRO A 31 -29.97 15.13 13.30
CA PRO A 31 -29.53 15.75 12.06
C PRO A 31 -30.13 17.15 11.93
N THR A 32 -29.30 18.17 11.85
CA THR A 32 -29.68 19.47 11.29
C THR A 32 -28.82 19.71 10.06
N ASP A 33 -29.35 19.30 8.92
CA ASP A 33 -28.91 19.69 7.59
C ASP A 33 -29.36 21.13 7.34
N GLU A 34 -28.46 22.10 7.54
CA GLU A 34 -28.51 23.41 6.88
C GLU A 34 -27.10 24.02 6.92
N GLU A 35 -26.26 23.63 5.95
CA GLU A 35 -24.93 24.20 5.72
C GLU A 35 -25.08 25.61 5.12
N SER A 36 -24.83 26.65 5.91
CA SER A 36 -24.61 27.99 5.39
C SER A 36 -23.40 27.99 4.44
N PRO A 37 -23.45 28.64 3.26
CA PRO A 37 -22.32 28.64 2.33
C PRO A 37 -21.11 29.35 2.97
N PRO A 38 -19.89 28.79 2.87
CA PRO A 38 -18.70 29.40 3.42
C PRO A 38 -18.40 30.73 2.70
N PRO A 39 -17.81 31.71 3.40
CA PRO A 39 -17.50 33.01 2.82
C PRO A 39 -16.53 32.89 1.62
N PRO A 40 -16.68 33.75 0.60
CA PRO A 40 -15.90 33.67 -0.63
C PRO A 40 -14.44 34.08 -0.37
N GLY A 41 -13.52 33.12 -0.49
CA GLY A 41 -12.08 33.34 -0.29
C GLY A 41 -11.33 32.19 0.40
N THR A 42 -12.03 31.17 0.90
CA THR A 42 -11.40 29.99 1.51
C THR A 42 -10.86 29.06 0.42
N ALA A 43 -9.55 28.78 0.47
CA ALA A 43 -8.94 27.74 -0.34
C ALA A 43 -9.76 26.45 -0.20
N HIS A 44 -10.16 25.83 -1.31
CA HIS A 44 -10.95 24.59 -1.32
C HIS A 44 -10.43 23.60 -0.27
N ASN A 45 -11.14 23.44 0.84
CA ASN A 45 -10.77 22.50 1.88
C ASN A 45 -10.82 21.09 1.30
N ARG A 46 -9.68 20.39 1.29
CA ARG A 46 -9.62 18.98 0.87
C ARG A 46 -10.58 18.20 1.77
N LYS A 47 -11.40 17.35 1.15
CA LYS A 47 -12.30 16.45 1.87
C LYS A 47 -11.50 15.64 2.89
N GLN A 48 -12.01 15.46 4.11
CA GLN A 48 -11.41 14.58 5.11
C GLN A 48 -12.19 13.27 5.21
N TRP A 49 -11.62 12.29 5.91
CA TRP A 49 -12.35 11.08 6.28
C TRP A 49 -13.53 11.40 7.20
N ASN A 50 -14.70 10.83 6.94
CA ASN A 50 -15.89 11.09 7.76
C ASN A 50 -15.78 10.47 9.16
N LYS A 51 -15.08 9.34 9.28
CA LYS A 51 -14.83 8.63 10.55
C LYS A 51 -13.40 8.11 10.56
N GLY A 52 -12.71 8.21 11.70
CA GLY A 52 -11.34 7.68 11.85
C GLY A 52 -11.22 6.19 11.53
N MET A 53 -12.28 5.42 11.77
CA MET A 53 -12.34 4.00 11.40
C MET A 53 -12.22 3.77 9.88
N GLN A 54 -12.73 4.68 9.05
CA GLN A 54 -12.63 4.54 7.58
C GLN A 54 -11.19 4.67 7.12
N PHE A 55 -10.42 5.59 7.72
CA PHE A 55 -8.99 5.71 7.45
C PHE A 55 -8.25 4.42 7.87
N PHE A 56 -8.47 3.97 9.11
CA PHE A 56 -7.85 2.75 9.63
C PHE A 56 -8.13 1.53 8.74
N LEU A 57 -9.40 1.29 8.40
CA LEU A 57 -9.79 0.17 7.53
C LEU A 57 -9.30 0.33 6.09
N SER A 58 -9.14 1.56 5.58
CA SER A 58 -8.55 1.80 4.25
C SER A 58 -7.07 1.43 4.24
N CYS A 59 -6.33 1.84 5.28
CA CYS A 59 -4.93 1.45 5.44
C CYS A 59 -4.76 -0.05 5.70
N LEU A 60 -5.68 -0.67 6.44
CA LEU A 60 -5.70 -2.12 6.62
C LEU A 60 -5.98 -2.84 5.30
N SER A 61 -6.95 -2.37 4.50
CA SER A 61 -7.35 -2.98 3.23
C SER A 61 -6.30 -2.87 2.14
N ILE A 62 -5.41 -1.86 2.18
CA ILE A 62 -4.30 -1.75 1.23
C ILE A 62 -3.08 -2.53 1.68
N SER A 63 -2.82 -2.59 3.00
CA SER A 63 -1.71 -3.34 3.59
C SER A 63 -1.98 -4.85 3.69
N ILE A 64 -3.21 -5.30 3.50
CA ILE A 64 -3.54 -6.73 3.43
C ILE A 64 -4.00 -7.02 2.02
N GLY A 65 -3.11 -7.61 1.24
CA GLY A 65 -3.34 -7.94 -0.16
C GLY A 65 -3.25 -9.42 -0.44
N LEU A 66 -3.22 -9.76 -1.73
CA LEU A 66 -3.08 -11.13 -2.21
C LEU A 66 -1.77 -11.78 -1.72
N GLY A 67 -0.70 -10.98 -1.56
CA GLY A 67 0.61 -11.44 -1.08
C GLY A 67 0.57 -12.03 0.34
N ASN A 68 -0.33 -11.58 1.21
CA ASN A 68 -0.50 -12.18 2.54
C ASN A 68 -1.01 -13.62 2.45
N VAL A 69 -1.81 -13.94 1.43
CA VAL A 69 -2.52 -15.22 1.31
C VAL A 69 -1.73 -16.29 0.57
N TRP A 70 -0.98 -15.93 -0.48
CA TRP A 70 -0.23 -16.92 -1.27
C TRP A 70 1.29 -16.77 -1.21
N ARG A 71 1.81 -15.56 -0.98
CA ARG A 71 3.26 -15.31 -1.07
C ARG A 71 3.92 -15.57 0.26
N PHE A 72 3.40 -14.99 1.34
CA PHE A 72 3.94 -15.17 2.69
C PHE A 72 4.09 -16.66 3.09
N PRO A 73 3.08 -17.52 2.89
CA PRO A 73 3.17 -18.93 3.31
C PRO A 73 4.24 -19.69 2.53
N THR A 74 4.30 -19.49 1.21
CA THR A 74 5.30 -20.08 0.32
C THR A 74 6.70 -19.63 0.70
N LEU A 75 6.87 -18.32 0.91
CA LEU A 75 8.14 -17.73 1.26
C LEU A 75 8.64 -18.22 2.61
N ALA A 76 7.76 -18.26 3.62
CA ALA A 76 8.11 -18.77 4.94
C ALA A 76 8.55 -20.23 4.87
N TYR A 77 7.84 -21.08 4.13
CA TYR A 77 8.19 -22.49 3.99
C TYR A 77 9.54 -22.71 3.28
N GLN A 78 9.76 -22.03 2.14
CA GLN A 78 11.01 -22.15 1.37
C GLN A 78 12.23 -21.61 2.12
N ASN A 79 12.04 -20.62 3.00
CA ASN A 79 13.12 -19.93 3.72
C ASN A 79 13.26 -20.37 5.19
N GLY A 80 12.90 -21.63 5.48
CA GLY A 80 13.17 -22.26 6.78
C GLY A 80 11.95 -22.53 7.65
N GLY A 81 10.75 -22.51 7.08
CA GLY A 81 9.50 -22.78 7.78
C GLY A 81 9.27 -21.84 8.95
N GLY A 82 9.04 -22.40 10.15
CA GLY A 82 8.82 -21.61 11.36
C GLY A 82 9.99 -20.71 11.74
N ALA A 83 11.22 -21.05 11.31
CA ALA A 83 12.42 -20.25 11.57
C ALA A 83 12.38 -18.88 10.87
N PHE A 84 11.70 -18.78 9.71
CA PHE A 84 11.55 -17.56 8.92
C PHE A 84 10.78 -16.45 9.67
N LEU A 85 9.90 -16.82 10.60
CA LEU A 85 9.11 -15.85 11.36
C LEU A 85 10.00 -14.91 12.18
N ILE A 86 11.16 -15.39 12.66
CA ILE A 86 12.11 -14.58 13.44
C ILE A 86 12.70 -13.41 12.62
N PRO A 87 13.39 -13.64 11.48
CA PRO A 87 13.88 -12.55 10.65
C PRO A 87 12.74 -11.66 10.15
N TYR A 88 11.59 -12.23 9.80
CA TYR A 88 10.41 -11.44 9.40
C TYR A 88 9.95 -10.48 10.50
N PHE A 89 9.79 -10.93 11.76
CA PHE A 89 9.41 -10.04 12.87
C PHE A 89 10.46 -8.97 13.14
N ILE A 90 11.75 -9.32 13.11
CA ILE A 90 12.84 -8.36 13.34
C ILE A 90 12.80 -7.26 12.28
N VAL A 91 12.71 -7.64 11.01
CA VAL A 91 12.61 -6.71 9.88
C VAL A 91 11.35 -5.85 9.98
N LEU A 92 10.20 -6.45 10.29
CA LEU A 92 8.95 -5.73 10.45
C LEU A 92 9.04 -4.66 11.54
N PHE A 93 9.59 -5.00 12.71
CA PHE A 93 9.70 -4.05 13.82
C PHE A 93 10.84 -3.03 13.65
N LEU A 94 11.93 -3.35 12.97
CA LEU A 94 13.08 -2.44 12.84
C LEU A 94 13.08 -1.63 11.54
N ILE A 95 12.34 -2.07 10.53
CA ILE A 95 12.35 -1.48 9.19
C ILE A 95 10.92 -1.18 8.74
N GLY A 96 10.08 -2.21 8.56
CA GLY A 96 8.74 -2.07 7.96
C GLY A 96 7.85 -1.08 8.70
N LYS A 97 7.60 -1.30 9.99
CA LYS A 97 6.77 -0.44 10.85
C LYS A 97 7.32 0.98 11.00
N PRO A 98 8.64 1.20 11.21
CA PRO A 98 9.24 2.53 11.11
C PRO A 98 8.95 3.26 9.80
N VAL A 99 9.15 2.63 8.64
CA VAL A 99 8.85 3.25 7.34
C VAL A 99 7.35 3.54 7.22
N TYR A 100 6.51 2.59 7.61
CA TYR A 100 5.05 2.75 7.60
C TYR A 100 4.57 3.97 8.40
N PHE A 101 5.03 4.09 9.65
CA PHE A 101 4.68 5.24 10.50
C PHE A 101 5.23 6.55 9.93
N MET A 102 6.45 6.54 9.37
CA MET A 102 7.05 7.71 8.73
C MET A 102 6.20 8.22 7.56
N GLU A 103 5.82 7.34 6.62
CA GLU A 103 4.99 7.69 5.46
C GLU A 103 3.62 8.25 5.87
N LEU A 104 2.97 7.62 6.85
CA LEU A 104 1.70 8.10 7.36
C LEU A 104 1.86 9.47 8.05
N ALA A 105 2.87 9.64 8.89
CA ALA A 105 3.09 10.89 9.62
C ALA A 105 3.43 12.06 8.67
N ILE A 106 4.29 11.84 7.66
CA ILE A 106 4.65 12.89 6.70
C ILE A 106 3.46 13.23 5.78
N GLY A 107 2.66 12.23 5.37
CA GLY A 107 1.45 12.43 4.60
C GLY A 107 0.42 13.27 5.33
N GLN A 108 0.16 12.96 6.60
CA GLN A 108 -0.75 13.73 7.46
C GLN A 108 -0.23 15.15 7.71
N PHE A 109 1.06 15.29 8.00
CA PHE A 109 1.67 16.59 8.29
C PHE A 109 1.56 17.56 7.13
N VAL A 110 1.97 17.13 5.92
CA VAL A 110 1.94 17.99 4.73
C VAL A 110 0.52 18.13 4.18
N GLY A 111 -0.31 17.09 4.28
CA GLY A 111 -1.70 17.10 3.82
C GLY A 111 -1.85 17.19 2.29
N LYS A 112 -0.85 16.72 1.53
CA LYS A 112 -0.78 16.73 0.05
C LYS A 112 -0.26 15.39 -0.48
N SER A 113 -0.33 15.19 -1.79
CA SER A 113 0.15 13.99 -2.49
C SER A 113 1.63 13.69 -2.24
N HIS A 114 2.03 12.43 -2.41
CA HIS A 114 3.41 11.96 -2.25
C HIS A 114 4.43 12.71 -3.13
N VAL A 115 4.01 13.24 -4.29
CA VAL A 115 4.86 14.12 -5.12
C VAL A 115 5.10 15.50 -4.47
N LYS A 116 4.10 16.05 -3.76
CA LYS A 116 4.20 17.39 -3.13
C LYS A 116 4.84 17.38 -1.75
N VAL A 117 4.94 16.22 -1.10
CA VAL A 117 5.66 16.06 0.17
C VAL A 117 7.13 16.48 0.03
N TRP A 118 7.74 16.16 -1.11
CA TRP A 118 9.12 16.51 -1.46
C TRP A 118 9.43 18.00 -1.59
N LYS A 119 8.49 18.90 -1.26
CA LYS A 119 8.80 20.33 -1.07
C LYS A 119 9.76 20.59 0.10
N CYS A 120 9.95 19.63 1.01
CA CYS A 120 11.01 19.64 2.02
C CYS A 120 12.41 19.47 1.42
N VAL A 121 12.53 18.70 0.34
CA VAL A 121 13.79 18.43 -0.38
C VAL A 121 13.49 18.38 -1.89
N PRO A 122 13.42 19.54 -2.56
CA PRO A 122 12.94 19.64 -3.94
C PRO A 122 13.68 18.75 -4.94
N GLY A 123 15.00 18.57 -4.76
CA GLY A 123 15.83 17.70 -5.59
C GLY A 123 15.38 16.24 -5.61
N LEU A 124 14.67 15.79 -4.57
CA LEU A 124 14.15 14.43 -4.43
C LEU A 124 12.68 14.29 -4.84
N LYS A 125 12.08 15.33 -5.43
CA LYS A 125 10.71 15.27 -5.99
C LYS A 125 10.52 14.12 -6.98
N GLY A 126 11.59 13.71 -7.66
CA GLY A 126 11.59 12.58 -8.58
C GLY A 126 11.19 11.24 -7.93
N ILE A 127 11.37 11.06 -6.62
CA ILE A 127 10.93 9.85 -5.89
C ILE A 127 9.42 9.68 -6.01
N GLY A 128 8.65 10.73 -5.70
CA GLY A 128 7.19 10.68 -5.82
C GLY A 128 6.71 10.49 -7.26
N VAL A 129 7.46 10.98 -8.25
CA VAL A 129 7.12 10.75 -9.67
C VAL A 129 7.46 9.31 -10.09
N ALA A 130 8.59 8.77 -9.64
CA ALA A 130 8.97 7.38 -9.86
C ALA A 130 7.91 6.42 -9.28
N GLN A 131 7.52 6.65 -8.02
CA GLN A 131 6.44 5.91 -7.34
C GLN A 131 5.14 5.91 -8.16
N LEU A 132 4.78 7.04 -8.80
CA LEU A 132 3.59 7.15 -9.65
C LEU A 132 3.66 6.23 -10.88
N PHE A 133 4.82 6.15 -11.56
CA PHE A 133 5.00 5.26 -12.71
C PHE A 133 5.00 3.78 -12.31
N SER A 134 5.68 3.44 -11.21
CA SER A 134 5.62 2.07 -10.69
C SER A 134 4.21 1.68 -10.23
N THR A 135 3.46 2.60 -9.62
CA THR A 135 2.05 2.37 -9.29
C THR A 135 1.26 2.00 -10.54
N PHE A 136 1.45 2.72 -11.66
CA PHE A 136 0.78 2.38 -12.93
C PHE A 136 1.11 0.95 -13.41
N TYR A 137 2.37 0.51 -13.32
CA TYR A 137 2.75 -0.87 -13.68
C TYR A 137 2.12 -1.92 -12.75
N VAL A 138 2.13 -1.65 -11.44
CA VAL A 138 1.47 -2.50 -10.43
C VAL A 138 -0.01 -2.60 -10.73
N THR A 139 -0.72 -1.48 -10.89
CA THR A 139 -2.18 -1.51 -11.03
C THR A 139 -2.62 -2.27 -12.27
N VAL A 140 -1.90 -2.16 -13.38
CA VAL A 140 -2.19 -2.89 -14.63
C VAL A 140 -1.95 -4.40 -14.45
N SER A 141 -0.82 -4.80 -13.88
CA SER A 141 -0.49 -6.22 -13.64
C SER A 141 -1.38 -6.86 -12.58
N TYR A 142 -1.71 -6.13 -11.52
CA TYR A 142 -2.54 -6.58 -10.41
C TYR A 142 -4.01 -6.73 -10.82
N ASN A 143 -4.53 -5.85 -11.68
CA ASN A 143 -5.88 -5.99 -12.25
C ASN A 143 -6.05 -7.25 -13.11
N TYR A 144 -5.00 -7.67 -13.81
CA TYR A 144 -5.02 -8.96 -14.52
C TYR A 144 -5.18 -10.14 -13.55
N ILE A 145 -4.53 -10.09 -12.39
CA ILE A 145 -4.68 -11.11 -11.35
C ILE A 145 -6.09 -11.10 -10.75
N MET A 146 -6.68 -9.92 -10.55
CA MET A 146 -8.10 -9.82 -10.17
C MET A 146 -9.04 -10.39 -11.23
N ALA A 147 -8.71 -10.23 -12.52
CA ALA A 147 -9.47 -10.83 -13.61
C ALA A 147 -9.40 -12.36 -13.54
N LEU A 148 -8.25 -12.95 -13.21
CA LEU A 148 -8.13 -14.39 -12.94
C LEU A 148 -9.02 -14.81 -11.76
N CYS A 149 -9.04 -14.04 -10.68
CA CYS A 149 -9.92 -14.31 -9.54
C CYS A 149 -11.40 -14.30 -9.96
N LEU A 150 -11.83 -13.32 -10.75
CA LEU A 150 -13.18 -13.24 -11.29
C LEU A 150 -13.51 -14.39 -12.24
N PHE A 151 -12.56 -14.80 -13.09
CA PHE A 151 -12.72 -15.94 -13.99
C PHE A 151 -13.01 -17.23 -13.21
N TYR A 152 -12.19 -17.53 -12.21
CA TYR A 152 -12.38 -18.68 -11.33
C TYR A 152 -13.62 -18.56 -10.45
N LEU A 153 -13.94 -17.34 -9.99
CA LEU A 153 -15.17 -17.05 -9.26
C LEU A 153 -16.38 -17.48 -10.11
N PHE A 154 -16.51 -17.00 -11.35
CA PHE A 154 -17.60 -17.40 -12.24
C PHE A 154 -17.59 -18.89 -12.59
N ALA A 155 -16.41 -19.48 -12.81
CA ALA A 155 -16.27 -20.92 -13.04
C ALA A 155 -16.76 -21.77 -11.85
N SER A 156 -16.71 -21.24 -10.63
CA SER A 156 -17.13 -21.94 -9.40
C SER A 156 -18.66 -22.10 -9.25
N TRP A 157 -19.48 -21.40 -10.03
CA TRP A 157 -20.95 -21.55 -10.02
C TRP A 157 -21.46 -22.75 -10.81
N GLN A 158 -20.58 -23.50 -11.47
CA GLN A 158 -20.95 -24.69 -12.20
C GLN A 158 -21.37 -25.83 -11.26
N SER A 159 -22.16 -26.78 -11.77
CA SER A 159 -22.64 -27.93 -10.99
C SER A 159 -21.49 -28.80 -10.46
N TYR A 160 -20.40 -28.89 -11.22
CA TYR A 160 -19.12 -29.44 -10.81
C TYR A 160 -18.02 -28.40 -11.04
N LEU A 161 -16.95 -28.45 -10.23
CA LEU A 161 -15.81 -27.57 -10.43
C LEU A 161 -15.05 -28.00 -11.70
N PRO A 162 -14.78 -27.11 -12.67
CA PRO A 162 -14.17 -27.49 -13.95
C PRO A 162 -12.80 -28.16 -13.82
N TRP A 163 -12.00 -27.74 -12.84
CA TRP A 163 -10.67 -28.29 -12.56
C TRP A 163 -10.69 -29.59 -11.76
N SER A 164 -11.85 -30.12 -11.38
CA SER A 164 -11.95 -31.39 -10.62
C SER A 164 -11.81 -32.64 -11.50
N ARG A 165 -11.90 -32.50 -12.83
CA ARG A 165 -11.90 -33.61 -13.79
C ARG A 165 -11.09 -33.22 -15.03
N CYS A 166 -10.54 -34.20 -15.73
CA CYS A 166 -9.90 -33.98 -17.02
C CYS A 166 -10.97 -33.88 -18.12
N ASP A 167 -11.13 -32.70 -18.73
CA ASP A 167 -12.06 -32.49 -19.85
C ASP A 167 -11.30 -32.51 -21.19
N PRO A 168 -11.75 -33.28 -22.21
CA PRO A 168 -11.13 -33.29 -23.53
C PRO A 168 -11.05 -31.94 -24.24
N GLU A 169 -11.84 -30.92 -23.83
CA GLU A 169 -11.77 -29.57 -24.44
C GLU A 169 -10.40 -28.90 -24.24
N TRP A 170 -9.73 -29.18 -23.11
CA TRP A 170 -8.51 -28.47 -22.72
C TRP A 170 -7.39 -29.35 -22.15
N SER A 171 -7.69 -30.58 -21.75
CA SER A 171 -6.71 -31.51 -21.18
C SER A 171 -6.09 -32.40 -22.26
N ASP A 172 -4.81 -32.74 -22.07
CA ASP A 172 -4.14 -33.75 -22.89
C ASP A 172 -4.22 -35.14 -22.23
N ALA A 173 -3.77 -36.17 -22.94
CA ALA A 173 -3.65 -37.54 -22.45
C ALA A 173 -2.76 -37.72 -21.19
N THR A 174 -2.00 -36.69 -20.79
CA THR A 174 -1.19 -36.68 -19.56
C THR A 174 -1.92 -36.17 -18.33
N CYS A 175 -3.19 -35.78 -18.46
CA CYS A 175 -4.00 -35.27 -17.37
C CYS A 175 -4.42 -36.39 -16.42
N VAL A 176 -4.26 -36.16 -15.12
CA VAL A 176 -4.69 -37.08 -14.06
C VAL A 176 -5.70 -36.38 -13.16
N ASP A 177 -6.85 -37.02 -12.97
CA ASP A 177 -7.88 -36.61 -12.02
C ASP A 177 -7.99 -37.61 -10.84
N ALA A 178 -8.73 -37.21 -9.80
CA ALA A 178 -8.91 -38.00 -8.59
C ALA A 178 -9.71 -39.31 -8.80
N SER A 179 -10.37 -39.48 -9.95
CA SER A 179 -11.18 -40.66 -10.27
C SER A 179 -10.42 -41.72 -11.08
N MET A 180 -9.23 -41.38 -11.57
CA MET A 180 -8.41 -42.26 -12.40
C MET A 180 -7.61 -43.25 -11.52
N ASN A 181 -7.90 -44.54 -11.63
CA ASN A 181 -7.22 -45.60 -10.86
C ASN A 181 -5.69 -45.57 -11.05
N SER A 182 -4.95 -45.75 -9.95
CA SER A 182 -3.48 -45.75 -9.85
C SER A 182 -2.74 -46.78 -10.71
N SER A 183 -3.44 -47.61 -11.49
CA SER A 183 -2.85 -48.57 -12.43
C SER A 183 -2.45 -47.95 -13.77
N VAL A 184 -2.87 -46.72 -14.08
CA VAL A 184 -2.54 -46.02 -15.35
C VAL A 184 -1.31 -45.10 -15.19
N THR A 185 -0.89 -44.79 -13.97
CA THR A 185 0.13 -43.77 -13.68
C THR A 185 1.59 -44.23 -13.83
N THR A 186 1.87 -45.51 -14.08
CA THR A 186 3.26 -46.02 -14.06
C THR A 186 4.09 -45.76 -15.32
N ASN A 187 3.51 -45.25 -16.41
CA ASN A 187 4.20 -45.09 -17.70
C ASN A 187 4.35 -43.65 -18.22
N VAL A 188 3.94 -42.63 -17.46
CA VAL A 188 4.01 -41.24 -17.92
C VAL A 188 4.90 -40.43 -16.98
N THR A 189 6.17 -40.23 -17.37
CA THR A 189 7.15 -39.36 -16.70
C THR A 189 6.77 -37.87 -16.70
N SER A 190 5.59 -37.51 -17.22
CA SER A 190 5.11 -36.13 -17.38
C SER A 190 3.61 -36.01 -17.09
N ALA A 191 3.10 -36.78 -16.12
CA ALA A 191 1.71 -36.66 -15.67
C ALA A 191 1.50 -35.36 -14.89
N SER A 192 0.44 -34.60 -15.21
CA SER A 192 0.08 -33.37 -14.51
C SER A 192 -1.37 -33.39 -14.04
N SER A 193 -1.66 -32.63 -12.97
CA SER A 193 -2.98 -32.64 -12.34
C SER A 193 -4.02 -31.89 -13.19
N ALA A 194 -5.29 -32.26 -13.08
CA ALA A 194 -6.38 -31.56 -13.76
C ALA A 194 -6.41 -30.03 -13.49
N PRO A 195 -6.23 -29.54 -12.24
CA PRO A 195 -6.15 -28.10 -11.97
C PRO A 195 -4.95 -27.41 -12.62
N GLU A 196 -3.81 -28.09 -12.73
CA GLU A 196 -2.60 -27.55 -13.33
C GLU A 196 -2.76 -27.33 -14.84
N GLN A 197 -3.30 -28.35 -15.54
CA GLN A 197 -3.59 -28.21 -16.96
C GLN A 197 -4.72 -27.21 -17.22
N TYR A 198 -5.75 -27.18 -16.38
CA TYR A 198 -6.81 -26.18 -16.47
C TYR A 198 -6.23 -24.76 -16.40
N PHE A 199 -5.36 -24.50 -15.43
CA PHE A 199 -4.75 -23.18 -15.30
C PHE A 199 -3.82 -22.83 -16.47
N GLN A 200 -2.88 -23.71 -16.82
CA GLN A 200 -1.86 -23.42 -17.84
C GLN A 200 -2.45 -23.34 -19.26
N LYS A 201 -3.30 -24.30 -19.64
CA LYS A 201 -3.79 -24.43 -21.02
C LYS A 201 -5.11 -23.74 -21.27
N TYR A 202 -6.06 -23.82 -20.33
CA TYR A 202 -7.40 -23.28 -20.56
C TYR A 202 -7.53 -21.80 -20.15
N VAL A 203 -7.00 -21.45 -18.98
CA VAL A 203 -7.12 -20.10 -18.40
C VAL A 203 -6.03 -19.18 -18.93
N LEU A 204 -4.75 -19.57 -18.82
CA LEU A 204 -3.63 -18.77 -19.29
C LEU A 204 -3.41 -18.89 -20.80
N ARG A 205 -3.74 -20.04 -21.39
CA ARG A 205 -3.41 -20.39 -22.79
C ARG A 205 -1.91 -20.20 -23.06
N ASP A 206 -1.09 -20.62 -22.11
CA ASP A 206 0.35 -20.42 -22.16
C ASP A 206 0.95 -21.18 -23.35
N SER A 207 1.64 -20.45 -24.23
CA SER A 207 2.31 -20.99 -25.41
C SER A 207 3.64 -21.69 -25.07
N GLY A 208 4.07 -21.67 -23.80
CA GLY A 208 5.29 -22.32 -23.33
C GLY A 208 6.57 -21.51 -23.58
N GLY A 209 6.44 -20.19 -23.81
CA GLY A 209 7.58 -19.29 -23.99
C GLY A 209 7.20 -17.82 -24.13
N PHE A 210 8.19 -16.90 -24.08
CA PHE A 210 7.95 -15.48 -24.37
C PHE A 210 7.80 -15.28 -25.88
N THR A 211 6.58 -15.49 -26.37
CA THR A 211 6.16 -15.17 -27.74
C THR A 211 5.57 -13.77 -27.80
N LEU A 212 5.52 -13.16 -29.01
CA LEU A 212 4.72 -11.95 -29.17
C LEU A 212 3.24 -12.28 -28.97
N PRO A 213 2.44 -11.41 -28.34
CA PRO A 213 1.00 -11.60 -28.20
C PRO A 213 0.34 -11.91 -29.54
N THR A 214 -0.32 -13.07 -29.65
CA THR A 214 -0.95 -13.50 -30.91
C THR A 214 -2.47 -13.39 -30.88
N ALA A 215 -3.09 -13.76 -29.76
CA ALA A 215 -4.54 -13.83 -29.65
C ALA A 215 -5.03 -13.27 -28.31
N LEU A 216 -6.05 -12.42 -28.37
CA LEU A 216 -6.74 -11.88 -27.19
C LEU A 216 -7.78 -12.88 -26.69
N ASP A 217 -7.71 -13.27 -25.41
CA ASP A 217 -8.79 -14.01 -24.76
C ASP A 217 -9.88 -13.04 -24.31
N TRP A 218 -11.00 -13.05 -25.04
CA TRP A 218 -12.15 -12.19 -24.74
C TRP A 218 -12.76 -12.46 -23.36
N ARG A 219 -12.65 -13.69 -22.83
CA ARG A 219 -13.20 -14.08 -21.52
C ARG A 219 -12.41 -13.38 -20.42
N MET A 220 -11.09 -13.37 -20.54
CA MET A 220 -10.20 -12.67 -19.62
C MET A 220 -10.37 -11.16 -19.75
N ALA A 221 -10.51 -10.64 -20.97
CA ALA A 221 -10.77 -9.23 -21.21
C ALA A 221 -12.09 -8.76 -20.56
N LEU A 222 -13.15 -9.58 -20.57
CA LEU A 222 -14.41 -9.27 -19.90
C LEU A 222 -14.27 -9.27 -18.37
N CYS A 223 -13.55 -10.22 -17.80
CA CYS A 223 -13.25 -10.24 -16.37
C CYS A 223 -12.40 -9.03 -15.95
N CYS A 224 -11.42 -8.64 -16.78
CA CYS A 224 -10.61 -7.45 -16.59
C CYS A 224 -11.46 -6.18 -16.65
N LEU A 225 -12.38 -6.07 -17.63
CA LEU A 225 -13.32 -4.95 -17.71
C LEU A 225 -14.19 -4.83 -16.45
N LEU A 226 -14.66 -5.96 -15.91
CA LEU A 226 -15.44 -5.98 -14.68
C LEU A 226 -14.60 -5.52 -13.48
N ALA A 227 -13.36 -6.00 -13.34
CA ALA A 227 -12.46 -5.56 -12.27
C ALA A 227 -12.24 -4.03 -12.29
N TRP A 228 -11.91 -3.47 -13.46
CA TRP A 228 -11.76 -2.01 -13.63
C TRP A 228 -13.06 -1.24 -13.38
N THR A 229 -14.20 -1.81 -13.74
CA THR A 229 -15.51 -1.21 -13.46
C THR A 229 -15.76 -1.15 -11.95
N CYS A 230 -15.46 -2.22 -11.22
CA CYS A 230 -15.54 -2.26 -9.76
C CYS A 230 -14.61 -1.24 -9.10
N GLU A 231 -13.37 -1.08 -9.57
CA GLU A 231 -12.45 -0.06 -9.07
C GLU A 231 -12.93 1.37 -9.36
N ALA A 232 -13.39 1.63 -10.58
CA ALA A 232 -13.90 2.94 -10.99
C ALA A 232 -15.13 3.35 -10.16
N LEU A 233 -16.06 2.42 -9.93
CA LEU A 233 -17.22 2.65 -9.06
C LEU A 233 -16.79 2.88 -7.62
N SER A 234 -15.83 2.11 -7.12
CA SER A 234 -15.31 2.22 -5.76
C SER A 234 -14.62 3.55 -5.49
N THR A 235 -14.03 4.17 -6.52
CA THR A 235 -13.31 5.45 -6.44
C THR A 235 -14.11 6.65 -6.92
N TYR A 236 -15.32 6.46 -7.46
CA TYR A 236 -16.09 7.51 -8.14
C TYR A 236 -16.30 8.79 -7.31
N LYS A 237 -16.65 8.68 -6.02
CA LYS A 237 -16.80 9.84 -5.09
C LYS A 237 -15.51 10.15 -4.30
N GLY A 238 -14.37 9.59 -4.70
CA GLY A 238 -13.11 9.66 -3.99
C GLY A 238 -13.16 8.95 -2.64
N ILE A 239 -12.46 9.50 -1.64
CA ILE A 239 -12.35 8.91 -0.29
C ILE A 239 -13.69 8.59 0.39
N ARG A 240 -14.79 9.26 0.03
CA ARG A 240 -16.14 8.96 0.58
C ARG A 240 -16.70 7.63 0.07
N SER A 241 -16.38 7.25 -1.16
CA SER A 241 -16.77 5.96 -1.74
C SER A 241 -15.85 4.86 -1.22
N VAL A 242 -14.54 5.13 -1.25
CA VAL A 242 -13.51 4.24 -0.66
C VAL A 242 -13.86 3.89 0.79
N GLY A 243 -14.14 4.89 1.63
CA GLY A 243 -14.50 4.69 3.04
C GLY A 243 -15.79 3.89 3.28
N LYS A 244 -16.60 3.59 2.25
CA LYS A 244 -17.75 2.66 2.33
C LYS A 244 -17.37 1.26 1.84
N VAL A 245 -16.65 1.18 0.72
CA VAL A 245 -16.19 -0.08 0.13
C VAL A 245 -15.25 -0.82 1.08
N VAL A 246 -14.42 -0.09 1.83
CA VAL A 246 -13.43 -0.68 2.75
C VAL A 246 -14.04 -1.52 3.87
N TYR A 247 -15.29 -1.27 4.28
CA TYR A 247 -15.94 -2.15 5.24
C TYR A 247 -16.10 -3.56 4.66
N LEU A 248 -16.41 -3.69 3.37
CA LEU A 248 -16.51 -4.99 2.71
C LEU A 248 -15.13 -5.58 2.45
N THR A 249 -14.22 -4.81 1.83
CA THR A 249 -12.91 -5.34 1.39
C THR A 249 -11.98 -5.69 2.54
N SER A 250 -12.08 -5.01 3.69
CA SER A 250 -11.25 -5.33 4.85
C SER A 250 -11.83 -6.40 5.77
N THR A 251 -13.14 -6.55 5.88
CA THR A 251 -13.74 -7.47 6.87
C THR A 251 -14.07 -8.85 6.32
N MET A 252 -14.59 -8.93 5.09
CA MET A 252 -14.99 -10.21 4.49
C MET A 252 -13.83 -11.21 4.34
N PRO A 253 -12.60 -10.81 3.99
CA PRO A 253 -11.48 -11.75 3.93
C PRO A 253 -11.24 -12.49 5.25
N TYR A 254 -11.38 -11.81 6.40
CA TYR A 254 -11.26 -12.47 7.71
C TYR A 254 -12.35 -13.50 7.95
N VAL A 255 -13.60 -13.16 7.60
CA VAL A 255 -14.73 -14.10 7.73
C VAL A 255 -14.47 -15.35 6.89
N VAL A 256 -14.00 -15.18 5.65
CA VAL A 256 -13.69 -16.29 4.76
C VAL A 256 -12.50 -17.11 5.26
N MET A 257 -11.38 -16.48 5.63
CA MET A 257 -10.20 -17.20 6.12
C MET A 257 -10.50 -17.99 7.39
N ILE A 258 -11.22 -17.41 8.36
CA ILE A 258 -11.59 -18.12 9.59
C ILE A 258 -12.51 -19.30 9.27
N SER A 259 -13.50 -19.11 8.39
CA SER A 259 -14.42 -20.18 7.99
C SER A 259 -13.69 -21.31 7.25
N LEU A 260 -12.78 -20.96 6.33
CA LEU A 260 -11.93 -21.91 5.62
C LEU A 260 -11.00 -22.67 6.57
N LEU A 261 -10.40 -21.98 7.56
CA LEU A 261 -9.58 -22.64 8.57
C LEU A 261 -10.39 -23.67 9.35
N ILE A 262 -11.60 -23.31 9.80
CA ILE A 262 -12.46 -24.22 10.55
C ILE A 262 -12.80 -25.45 9.72
N ILE A 263 -13.27 -25.30 8.48
CA ILE A 263 -13.68 -26.46 7.67
C ILE A 263 -12.49 -27.35 7.26
N THR A 264 -11.33 -26.75 6.95
CA THR A 264 -10.13 -27.50 6.58
C THR A 264 -9.55 -28.26 7.77
N CYS A 265 -9.55 -27.67 8.97
CA CYS A 265 -9.14 -28.37 10.19
C CYS A 265 -10.07 -29.53 10.59
N LEU A 266 -11.28 -29.60 10.05
CA LEU A 266 -12.17 -30.77 10.22
C LEU A 266 -11.79 -31.94 9.31
N GLN A 267 -10.90 -31.75 8.33
CA GLN A 267 -10.41 -32.80 7.46
C GLN A 267 -9.21 -33.52 8.05
N ASP A 268 -9.06 -34.79 7.71
CA ASP A 268 -7.91 -35.60 8.11
C ASP A 268 -6.61 -35.07 7.47
N GLY A 269 -5.51 -35.11 8.23
CA GLY A 269 -4.20 -34.63 7.76
C GLY A 269 -3.97 -33.12 7.83
N ALA A 270 -5.00 -32.28 8.03
CA ALA A 270 -4.85 -30.83 8.06
C ALA A 270 -3.86 -30.33 9.13
N PHE A 271 -3.87 -30.95 10.32
CA PHE A 271 -2.94 -30.59 11.40
C PHE A 271 -1.48 -30.94 11.08
N ASN A 272 -1.21 -31.97 10.27
CA ASN A 272 0.15 -32.28 9.82
C ASN A 272 0.68 -31.14 8.93
N GLY A 273 -0.21 -30.60 8.10
CA GLY A 273 0.00 -29.39 7.33
C GLY A 273 0.44 -28.19 8.17
N ILE A 274 -0.41 -27.80 9.12
CA ILE A 274 -0.12 -26.67 10.03
C ILE A 274 1.18 -26.92 10.81
N LYS A 275 1.41 -28.15 11.27
CA LYS A 275 2.64 -28.49 11.99
C LYS A 275 3.87 -28.22 11.12
N ALA A 276 3.86 -28.66 9.87
CA ALA A 276 4.98 -28.45 8.94
C ALA A 276 5.27 -26.98 8.67
N PHE A 277 4.24 -26.11 8.65
CA PHE A 277 4.43 -24.67 8.51
C PHE A 277 5.30 -24.08 9.63
N PHE A 278 5.16 -24.60 10.86
CA PHE A 278 5.88 -24.11 12.03
C PHE A 278 7.13 -24.91 12.39
N VAL A 279 7.47 -25.96 11.65
CA VAL A 279 8.74 -26.69 11.85
C VAL A 279 9.91 -25.74 11.51
N PRO A 280 10.83 -25.45 12.44
CA PRO A 280 11.92 -24.51 12.20
C PRO A 280 13.14 -25.22 11.63
N HIS A 281 13.64 -24.75 10.48
CA HIS A 281 14.93 -25.14 9.92
C HIS A 281 15.98 -24.06 10.21
N TRP A 282 16.69 -24.20 11.33
CA TRP A 282 17.60 -23.17 11.86
C TRP A 282 18.78 -22.81 10.97
N GLU A 283 19.21 -23.73 10.11
CA GLU A 283 20.35 -23.52 9.19
C GLU A 283 20.08 -22.36 8.22
N LYS A 284 18.81 -22.20 7.81
CA LYS A 284 18.38 -21.14 6.88
C LYS A 284 18.49 -19.73 7.45
N ILE A 285 18.44 -19.53 8.77
CA ILE A 285 18.52 -18.17 9.36
C ILE A 285 19.88 -17.50 9.08
N TRP A 286 20.94 -18.29 8.91
CA TRP A 286 22.28 -17.78 8.61
C TRP A 286 22.43 -17.34 7.15
N GLU A 287 21.52 -17.76 6.27
CA GLU A 287 21.49 -17.32 4.89
C GLU A 287 20.88 -15.90 4.84
N ILE A 288 21.72 -14.95 4.46
CA ILE A 288 21.33 -13.55 4.23
C ILE A 288 20.21 -13.36 3.19
N GLU A 289 20.06 -14.29 2.24
CA GLU A 289 18.93 -14.30 1.30
C GLU A 289 17.59 -14.38 2.03
N VAL A 290 17.52 -15.14 3.13
CA VAL A 290 16.32 -15.24 3.97
C VAL A 290 15.94 -13.88 4.57
N TRP A 291 16.93 -13.08 4.98
CA TRP A 291 16.70 -11.72 5.49
C TRP A 291 16.28 -10.74 4.39
N PHE A 292 16.86 -10.88 3.19
CA PHE A 292 16.44 -10.12 2.01
C PHE A 292 14.98 -10.41 1.67
N LYS A 293 14.60 -11.70 1.59
CA LYS A 293 13.23 -12.15 1.36
C LYS A 293 12.26 -11.70 2.46
N ALA A 294 12.67 -11.72 3.73
CA ALA A 294 11.89 -11.18 4.83
C ALA A 294 11.64 -9.65 4.68
N CYS A 295 12.66 -8.90 4.26
CA CYS A 295 12.54 -7.48 3.94
C CYS A 295 11.60 -7.23 2.75
N GLU A 296 11.79 -7.97 1.67
CA GLU A 296 10.92 -7.93 0.49
C GLU A 296 9.46 -8.13 0.87
N GLN A 297 9.19 -9.21 1.61
CA GLN A 297 7.84 -9.51 2.10
C GLN A 297 7.28 -8.40 2.98
N SER A 298 8.07 -7.85 3.91
CA SER A 298 7.58 -6.77 4.78
C SER A 298 7.16 -5.51 3.99
N PHE A 299 7.87 -5.18 2.91
CA PHE A 299 7.57 -3.99 2.10
C PHE A 299 6.36 -4.19 1.20
N PHE A 300 6.28 -5.34 0.52
CA PHE A 300 5.13 -5.67 -0.34
C PHE A 300 3.86 -5.92 0.48
N SER A 301 3.96 -6.51 1.67
CA SER A 301 2.82 -6.70 2.57
C SER A 301 2.28 -5.33 3.00
N LEU A 302 3.08 -4.53 3.69
CA LEU A 302 2.62 -3.23 4.20
C LEU A 302 2.36 -2.18 3.12
N THR A 303 2.76 -2.42 1.86
CA THR A 303 2.66 -1.48 0.74
C THR A 303 3.40 -0.17 1.03
N THR A 304 4.57 -0.27 1.67
CA THR A 304 5.42 0.89 1.98
C THR A 304 6.23 1.33 0.77
N ALA A 305 6.57 2.61 0.71
CA ALA A 305 7.38 3.23 -0.36
C ALA A 305 6.71 3.28 -1.75
N PHE A 306 5.39 3.07 -1.83
CA PHE A 306 4.57 3.33 -3.01
C PHE A 306 3.87 4.70 -2.97
N GLY A 307 3.91 5.41 -1.84
CA GLY A 307 3.24 6.70 -1.68
C GLY A 307 1.71 6.61 -1.49
N HIS A 308 1.15 5.40 -1.40
CA HIS A 308 -0.27 5.17 -1.09
C HIS A 308 -0.62 5.58 0.33
N LEU A 309 0.23 5.21 1.29
CA LEU A 309 0.06 5.55 2.72
C LEU A 309 0.12 7.05 2.94
N ILE A 310 1.09 7.73 2.31
CA ILE A 310 1.19 9.19 2.30
C ILE A 310 -0.11 9.81 1.76
N MET A 311 -0.65 9.23 0.68
CA MET A 311 -1.90 9.70 0.09
C MET A 311 -3.08 9.51 1.04
N TYR A 312 -3.30 8.35 1.66
CA TYR A 312 -4.41 8.18 2.60
C TYR A 312 -4.28 9.07 3.84
N ALA A 313 -3.07 9.20 4.39
CA ALA A 313 -2.82 10.05 5.54
C ALA A 313 -3.03 11.54 5.24
N SER A 314 -2.82 11.99 3.99
CA SER A 314 -3.05 13.38 3.58
C SER A 314 -4.52 13.85 3.69
N TYR A 315 -5.45 12.90 3.83
CA TYR A 315 -6.88 13.14 4.04
C TYR A 315 -7.29 13.08 5.53
N ASN A 316 -6.36 12.78 6.44
CA ASN A 316 -6.63 12.81 7.88
C ASN A 316 -6.80 14.23 8.41
N ASP A 317 -7.39 14.32 9.59
CA ASP A 317 -7.26 15.50 10.40
C ASP A 317 -5.80 15.68 10.87
N PHE A 318 -5.37 16.94 11.02
CA PHE A 318 -3.98 17.27 11.32
C PHE A 318 -3.52 16.67 12.65
N ARG A 319 -4.41 16.59 13.65
CA ARG A 319 -4.10 16.10 15.01
C ARG A 319 -4.40 14.61 15.21
N HIS A 320 -4.77 13.88 14.16
CA HIS A 320 -5.14 12.46 14.27
C HIS A 320 -3.96 11.60 14.74
N GLN A 321 -4.21 10.64 15.64
CA GLN A 321 -3.18 9.84 16.30
C GLN A 321 -2.67 8.68 15.42
N VAL A 322 -1.98 9.04 14.34
CA VAL A 322 -1.58 8.11 13.28
C VAL A 322 -0.55 7.06 13.73
N GLY A 323 0.22 7.33 14.78
CA GLY A 323 1.15 6.36 15.37
C GLY A 323 0.44 5.16 16.01
N ARG A 324 -0.76 5.36 16.56
CA ARG A 324 -1.59 4.27 17.09
C ARG A 324 -2.12 3.38 15.97
N ASP A 325 -2.57 3.99 14.88
CA ASP A 325 -3.08 3.27 13.72
C ASP A 325 -1.97 2.43 13.08
N ALA A 326 -0.78 3.02 12.87
CA ALA A 326 0.40 2.31 12.37
C ALA A 326 0.73 1.07 13.23
N PHE A 327 0.66 1.18 14.57
CA PHE A 327 0.91 0.05 15.47
C PHE A 327 -0.07 -1.10 15.27
N PHE A 328 -1.38 -0.81 15.25
CA PHE A 328 -2.40 -1.84 15.12
C PHE A 328 -2.43 -2.45 13.71
N ILE A 329 -2.19 -1.65 12.66
CA ILE A 329 -2.15 -2.17 11.29
C ILE A 329 -0.98 -3.12 11.10
N SER A 330 0.22 -2.81 11.61
CA SER A 330 1.35 -3.74 11.52
C SER A 330 1.09 -5.08 12.22
N ILE A 331 0.38 -5.08 13.35
CA ILE A 331 -0.01 -6.32 14.04
C ILE A 331 -1.04 -7.09 13.22
N ALA A 332 -2.07 -6.39 12.71
CA ALA A 332 -3.13 -7.00 11.93
C ALA A 332 -2.60 -7.62 10.64
N ASP A 333 -1.68 -6.95 9.94
CA ASP A 333 -0.97 -7.47 8.76
C ASP A 333 -0.30 -8.81 9.06
N THR A 334 0.53 -8.87 10.12
CA THR A 334 1.22 -10.11 10.47
C THR A 334 0.28 -11.22 10.93
N MET A 335 -0.72 -10.90 11.75
CA MET A 335 -1.72 -11.87 12.18
C MET A 335 -2.49 -12.43 10.98
N THR A 336 -2.74 -11.60 9.96
CA THR A 336 -3.41 -12.02 8.74
C THR A 336 -2.54 -12.94 7.90
N SER A 337 -1.25 -12.62 7.75
CA SER A 337 -0.28 -13.47 7.06
C SER A 337 -0.11 -14.84 7.73
N ILE A 338 -0.06 -14.89 9.07
CA ILE A 338 0.00 -16.15 9.82
C ILE A 338 -1.31 -16.93 9.69
N LEU A 339 -2.46 -16.26 9.83
CA LEU A 339 -3.78 -16.88 9.66
C LEU A 339 -3.92 -17.50 8.27
N ALA A 340 -3.55 -16.74 7.23
CA ALA A 340 -3.57 -17.24 5.87
C ALA A 340 -2.59 -18.41 5.70
N GLY A 341 -1.37 -18.32 6.26
CA GLY A 341 -0.42 -19.43 6.35
C GLY A 341 -1.03 -20.70 6.92
N CYS A 342 -1.73 -20.61 8.05
CA CYS A 342 -2.45 -21.74 8.63
C CYS A 342 -3.53 -22.30 7.69
N VAL A 343 -4.31 -21.46 7.02
CA VAL A 343 -5.31 -21.90 6.03
C VAL A 343 -4.63 -22.64 4.88
N VAL A 344 -3.55 -22.10 4.33
CA VAL A 344 -2.80 -22.72 3.21
C VAL A 344 -2.31 -24.10 3.64
N PHE A 345 -1.59 -24.16 4.75
CA PHE A 345 -0.93 -25.38 5.16
C PHE A 345 -1.92 -26.42 5.69
N ALA A 346 -3.04 -26.03 6.31
CA ALA A 346 -4.13 -26.94 6.63
C ALA A 346 -4.70 -27.59 5.35
N THR A 347 -4.95 -26.76 4.34
CA THR A 347 -5.47 -27.18 3.03
C THR A 347 -4.49 -28.13 2.32
N LEU A 348 -3.18 -27.78 2.31
CA LEU A 348 -2.12 -28.63 1.75
C LEU A 348 -1.93 -29.94 2.51
N GLY A 349 -2.03 -29.92 3.84
CA GLY A 349 -1.88 -31.11 4.68
C GLY A 349 -3.00 -32.13 4.46
N SER A 350 -4.24 -31.66 4.29
CA SER A 350 -5.36 -32.52 3.90
C SER A 350 -5.14 -33.10 2.51
N LEU A 351 -4.69 -32.29 1.54
CA LEU A 351 -4.38 -32.77 0.19
C LEU A 351 -3.23 -33.80 0.18
N ALA A 352 -2.20 -33.60 0.99
CA ALA A 352 -1.08 -34.53 1.11
C ALA A 352 -1.53 -35.89 1.70
N HIS A 353 -2.37 -35.85 2.73
CA HIS A 353 -2.98 -37.04 3.31
C HIS A 353 -3.84 -37.81 2.30
N ASP A 354 -4.68 -37.12 1.52
CA ASP A 354 -5.50 -37.75 0.47
C ASP A 354 -4.65 -38.38 -0.65
N LEU A 355 -3.46 -37.83 -0.91
CA LEU A 355 -2.51 -38.35 -1.89
C LEU A 355 -1.59 -39.45 -1.31
N ASN A 356 -1.78 -39.85 -0.05
CA ASN A 356 -0.92 -40.78 0.68
C ASN A 356 0.57 -40.37 0.68
N THR A 357 0.83 -39.06 0.76
CA THR A 357 2.17 -38.49 0.82
C THR A 357 2.32 -37.69 2.11
N ASP A 358 3.35 -38.02 2.91
CA ASP A 358 3.66 -37.28 4.14
C ASP A 358 4.47 -35.98 3.87
N ASP A 359 4.99 -35.83 2.65
CA ASP A 359 5.82 -34.70 2.23
C ASP A 359 5.00 -33.61 1.51
N ILE A 360 4.73 -32.53 2.23
CA ILE A 360 3.97 -31.38 1.71
C ILE A 360 4.69 -30.69 0.55
N SER A 361 6.02 -30.80 0.45
CA SER A 361 6.77 -30.18 -0.64
C SER A 361 6.39 -30.75 -2.01
N GLN A 362 5.92 -32.01 -2.08
CA GLN A 362 5.46 -32.64 -3.32
C GLN A 362 4.09 -32.12 -3.78
N VAL A 363 3.33 -31.54 -2.86
CA VAL A 363 1.98 -31.01 -3.08
C VAL A 363 2.01 -29.51 -3.34
N LEU A 364 3.07 -28.82 -2.93
CA LEU A 364 3.42 -27.47 -3.37
C LEU A 364 3.84 -27.50 -4.86
N LYS A 365 2.87 -27.77 -5.74
CA LYS A 365 3.03 -27.81 -7.18
C LYS A 365 2.97 -26.38 -7.74
N GLY A 366 4.13 -25.88 -8.13
CA GLY A 366 4.30 -24.57 -8.75
C GLY A 366 5.29 -23.73 -7.98
N GLU A 367 6.49 -23.55 -8.53
CA GLU A 367 7.53 -22.64 -8.02
C GLU A 367 7.10 -21.16 -8.03
N SER A 368 5.85 -20.84 -8.41
CA SER A 368 5.33 -19.48 -8.56
C SER A 368 4.08 -19.22 -7.72
N ASP A 369 3.96 -18.01 -7.20
CA ASP A 369 2.83 -17.54 -6.37
C ASP A 369 1.44 -17.81 -6.98
N LEU A 370 1.31 -17.72 -8.30
CA LEU A 370 0.05 -18.01 -9.01
C LEU A 370 -0.30 -19.49 -9.03
N GLY A 371 0.70 -20.38 -9.05
CA GLY A 371 0.49 -21.83 -9.00
C GLY A 371 -0.18 -22.25 -7.69
N LEU A 372 0.26 -21.68 -6.57
CA LEU A 372 -0.41 -21.95 -5.30
C LEU A 372 -1.89 -21.52 -5.36
N ALA A 373 -2.14 -20.26 -5.74
CA ALA A 373 -3.46 -19.63 -5.78
C ALA A 373 -4.47 -20.29 -6.74
N PHE A 374 -4.02 -20.69 -7.93
CA PHE A 374 -4.89 -21.09 -9.04
C PHE A 374 -4.74 -22.55 -9.46
N VAL A 375 -3.81 -23.31 -8.86
CA VAL A 375 -3.68 -24.76 -9.07
C VAL A 375 -3.92 -25.48 -7.76
N THR A 376 -3.07 -25.20 -6.77
CA THR A 376 -3.03 -26.01 -5.54
C THR A 376 -4.26 -25.78 -4.66
N TYR A 377 -4.69 -24.52 -4.47
CA TYR A 377 -5.92 -24.23 -3.73
C TYR A 377 -7.18 -24.79 -4.41
N PRO A 378 -7.41 -24.56 -5.72
CA PRO A 378 -8.53 -25.17 -6.43
C PRO A 378 -8.56 -26.69 -6.31
N GLU A 379 -7.39 -27.34 -6.36
CA GLU A 379 -7.27 -28.78 -6.15
C GLU A 379 -7.80 -29.17 -4.78
N ALA A 380 -7.28 -28.57 -3.71
CA ALA A 380 -7.64 -28.94 -2.36
C ALA A 380 -9.10 -28.56 -1.99
N LEU A 381 -9.57 -27.39 -2.42
CA LEU A 381 -10.96 -26.97 -2.22
C LEU A 381 -11.95 -27.91 -2.91
N SER A 382 -11.56 -28.52 -4.03
CA SER A 382 -12.41 -29.50 -4.73
C SER A 382 -12.59 -30.81 -3.98
N ARG A 383 -11.72 -31.09 -2.99
CA ARG A 383 -11.76 -32.31 -2.17
C ARG A 383 -12.53 -32.13 -0.84
N ILE A 384 -12.96 -30.92 -0.52
CA ILE A 384 -13.81 -30.67 0.65
C ILE A 384 -15.14 -31.39 0.46
N SER A 385 -15.48 -32.29 1.37
CA SER A 385 -16.68 -33.14 1.28
C SER A 385 -17.98 -32.33 1.38
N PHE A 386 -17.98 -31.21 2.10
CA PHE A 386 -19.14 -30.34 2.29
C PHE A 386 -19.14 -29.19 1.26
N VAL A 387 -19.92 -29.35 0.18
CA VAL A 387 -20.20 -28.30 -0.82
C VAL A 387 -18.93 -27.58 -1.34
N PRO A 388 -18.05 -28.26 -2.10
CA PRO A 388 -16.78 -27.69 -2.55
C PRO A 388 -16.94 -26.41 -3.40
N GLN A 389 -18.06 -26.27 -4.12
CA GLN A 389 -18.39 -25.08 -4.90
C GLN A 389 -18.52 -23.83 -4.01
N LEU A 390 -19.15 -23.95 -2.84
CA LEU A 390 -19.33 -22.84 -1.91
C LEU A 390 -17.98 -22.31 -1.44
N TRP A 391 -17.07 -23.20 -1.05
CA TRP A 391 -15.74 -22.82 -0.57
C TRP A 391 -14.89 -22.21 -1.68
N SER A 392 -14.99 -22.73 -2.90
CA SER A 392 -14.35 -22.12 -4.07
C SER A 392 -14.88 -20.71 -4.34
N VAL A 393 -16.21 -20.51 -4.33
CA VAL A 393 -16.82 -19.18 -4.49
C VAL A 393 -16.33 -18.21 -3.41
N LEU A 394 -16.34 -18.62 -2.14
CA LEU A 394 -15.89 -17.78 -1.03
C LEU A 394 -14.40 -17.45 -1.14
N PHE A 395 -13.56 -18.42 -1.51
CA PHE A 395 -12.13 -18.23 -1.68
C PHE A 395 -11.80 -17.24 -2.80
N PHE A 396 -12.34 -17.42 -4.00
CA PHE A 396 -12.08 -16.50 -5.11
C PHE A 396 -12.72 -15.12 -4.91
N LEU A 397 -13.86 -15.05 -4.22
CA LEU A 397 -14.44 -13.77 -3.80
C LEU A 397 -13.52 -13.05 -2.80
N MET A 398 -12.95 -13.78 -1.83
CA MET A 398 -11.97 -13.22 -0.89
C MET A 398 -10.75 -12.68 -1.64
N LEU A 399 -10.15 -13.45 -2.55
CA LEU A 399 -9.00 -12.99 -3.33
C LEU A 399 -9.35 -11.74 -4.15
N PHE A 400 -10.52 -11.72 -4.79
CA PHE A 400 -10.99 -10.53 -5.51
C PHE A 400 -11.16 -9.32 -4.59
N LEU A 401 -11.72 -9.48 -3.39
CA LEU A 401 -11.91 -8.38 -2.43
C LEU A 401 -10.60 -7.85 -1.87
N LEU A 402 -9.62 -8.72 -1.59
CA LEU A 402 -8.26 -8.33 -1.21
C LEU A 402 -7.59 -7.55 -2.35
N GLY A 403 -7.76 -8.03 -3.59
CA GLY A 403 -7.29 -7.33 -4.78
C GLY A 403 -7.91 -5.93 -4.92
N LEU A 404 -9.24 -5.86 -4.83
CA LEU A 404 -9.99 -4.62 -4.96
C LEU A 404 -9.60 -3.59 -3.89
N GLY A 405 -9.31 -4.05 -2.67
CA GLY A 405 -8.83 -3.22 -1.58
C GLY A 405 -7.55 -2.45 -1.93
N THR A 406 -6.54 -3.16 -2.45
CA THR A 406 -5.27 -2.55 -2.88
C THR A 406 -5.45 -1.67 -4.11
N GLY A 407 -6.14 -2.16 -5.16
CA GLY A 407 -6.31 -1.45 -6.43
C GLY A 407 -7.07 -0.12 -6.31
N VAL A 408 -8.03 -0.05 -5.39
CA VAL A 408 -8.70 1.22 -5.03
C VAL A 408 -7.73 2.24 -4.46
N GLY A 409 -6.71 1.80 -3.72
CA GLY A 409 -5.62 2.63 -3.22
C GLY A 409 -4.79 3.23 -4.35
N ASP A 410 -4.42 2.42 -5.34
CA ASP A 410 -3.61 2.84 -6.48
C ASP A 410 -4.30 3.92 -7.31
N VAL A 411 -5.54 3.68 -7.74
CA VAL A 411 -6.34 4.64 -8.52
C VAL A 411 -6.52 5.95 -7.75
N GLN A 412 -6.72 5.85 -6.44
CA GLN A 412 -6.87 6.99 -5.56
C GLN A 412 -5.54 7.75 -5.36
N ALA A 413 -4.39 7.08 -5.45
CA ALA A 413 -3.06 7.68 -5.40
C ALA A 413 -2.81 8.55 -6.64
N VAL A 414 -3.00 7.99 -7.84
CA VAL A 414 -2.83 8.72 -9.11
C VAL A 414 -3.78 9.90 -9.20
N THR A 415 -5.07 9.68 -8.93
CA THR A 415 -6.09 10.73 -8.97
C THR A 415 -5.72 11.88 -8.03
N THR A 416 -5.22 11.56 -6.83
CA THR A 416 -4.78 12.57 -5.85
C THR A 416 -3.60 13.38 -6.34
N VAL A 417 -2.59 12.72 -6.93
CA VAL A 417 -1.42 13.41 -7.49
C VAL A 417 -1.85 14.40 -8.57
N LEU A 418 -2.69 13.97 -9.51
CA LEU A 418 -3.17 14.81 -10.61
C LEU A 418 -3.98 16.01 -10.11
N THR A 419 -4.93 15.80 -9.19
CA THR A 419 -5.74 16.89 -8.63
C THR A 419 -4.90 17.85 -7.78
N ASP A 420 -3.87 17.35 -7.09
CA ASP A 420 -2.98 18.21 -6.32
C ASP A 420 -2.09 19.03 -7.27
N GLN A 421 -1.47 18.42 -8.29
CA GLN A 421 -0.59 19.16 -9.22
C GLN A 421 -1.37 20.21 -10.04
N PHE A 422 -2.59 19.90 -10.45
CA PHE A 422 -3.43 20.77 -11.27
C PHE A 422 -4.76 21.09 -10.56
N PRO A 423 -4.84 22.18 -9.78
CA PRO A 423 -6.03 22.50 -8.98
C PRO A 423 -7.32 22.62 -9.79
N GLY A 424 -7.25 23.06 -11.05
CA GLY A 424 -8.42 23.14 -11.96
C GLY A 424 -9.08 21.78 -12.23
N LEU A 425 -8.33 20.69 -12.13
CA LEU A 425 -8.81 19.32 -12.32
C LEU A 425 -9.58 18.77 -11.11
N THR A 426 -9.56 19.45 -9.96
CA THR A 426 -10.23 19.00 -8.72
C THR A 426 -11.75 18.81 -8.93
N LYS A 427 -12.39 19.65 -9.76
CA LYS A 427 -13.81 19.55 -10.10
C LYS A 427 -14.14 18.28 -10.89
N TRP A 428 -13.17 17.79 -11.67
CA TRP A 428 -13.29 16.62 -12.54
C TRP A 428 -12.69 15.35 -11.91
N ARG A 429 -12.45 15.34 -10.59
CA ARG A 429 -11.81 14.21 -9.88
C ARG A 429 -12.43 12.85 -10.21
N SER A 430 -13.76 12.75 -10.24
CA SER A 430 -14.45 11.50 -10.56
C SER A 430 -14.16 11.03 -11.98
N HIS A 431 -14.19 11.96 -12.95
CA HIS A 431 -13.90 11.69 -14.34
C HIS A 431 -12.44 11.30 -14.55
N ILE A 432 -11.50 11.91 -13.82
CA ILE A 432 -10.07 11.53 -13.86
C ILE A 432 -9.88 10.09 -13.40
N SER A 433 -10.55 9.69 -12.32
CA SER A 433 -10.52 8.31 -11.82
C SER A 433 -11.01 7.33 -12.89
N VAL A 434 -12.16 7.61 -13.51
CA VAL A 434 -12.73 6.77 -14.57
C VAL A 434 -11.84 6.73 -15.81
N VAL A 435 -11.34 7.88 -16.27
CA VAL A 435 -10.44 7.97 -17.43
C VAL A 435 -9.15 7.20 -17.16
N PHE A 436 -8.60 7.30 -15.95
CA PHE A 436 -7.43 6.52 -15.55
C PHE A 436 -7.70 5.01 -15.61
N CYS A 437 -8.82 4.53 -15.06
CA CYS A 437 -9.21 3.12 -15.17
C CYS A 437 -9.41 2.69 -16.63
N VAL A 438 -10.00 3.52 -17.50
CA VAL A 438 -10.18 3.21 -18.93
C VAL A 438 -8.83 3.12 -19.65
N ILE A 439 -7.89 4.03 -19.39
CA ILE A 439 -6.53 3.98 -19.94
C ILE A 439 -5.84 2.69 -19.47
N CYS A 440 -5.91 2.38 -18.17
CA CYS A 440 -5.27 1.20 -17.61
C CYS A 440 -5.90 -0.10 -18.11
N PHE A 441 -7.22 -0.14 -18.32
CA PHE A 441 -7.91 -1.24 -18.98
C PHE A 441 -7.41 -1.44 -20.40
N GLY A 442 -7.34 -0.36 -21.20
CA GLY A 442 -6.82 -0.40 -22.56
C GLY A 442 -5.39 -0.94 -22.63
N THR A 443 -4.52 -0.51 -21.71
CA THR A 443 -3.17 -1.07 -21.60
C THR A 443 -3.15 -2.49 -21.05
N GLY A 444 -4.09 -2.87 -20.18
CA GLY A 444 -4.21 -4.20 -19.58
C GLY A 444 -4.73 -5.27 -20.55
N LEU A 445 -5.34 -4.88 -21.68
CA LEU A 445 -5.76 -5.83 -22.72
C LEU A 445 -4.58 -6.64 -23.27
N ILE A 446 -3.37 -6.08 -23.29
CA ILE A 446 -2.16 -6.82 -23.72
C ILE A 446 -1.85 -8.00 -22.79
N LEU A 447 -2.20 -7.89 -21.50
CA LEU A 447 -2.05 -8.97 -20.52
C LEU A 447 -3.14 -10.03 -20.65
N CYS A 448 -4.24 -9.73 -21.36
CA CYS A 448 -5.31 -10.69 -21.62
C CYS A 448 -5.05 -11.57 -22.87
N THR A 449 -3.80 -11.61 -23.33
CA THR A 449 -3.36 -12.43 -24.47
C THR A 449 -2.71 -13.73 -23.99
N ASP A 450 -2.45 -14.64 -24.92
CA ASP A 450 -1.72 -15.91 -24.74
C ASP A 450 -0.35 -15.74 -24.05
N SER A 451 0.33 -14.61 -24.28
CA SER A 451 1.62 -14.28 -23.64
C SER A 451 1.48 -13.38 -22.40
N GLY A 452 0.26 -13.23 -21.88
CA GLY A 452 -0.08 -12.29 -20.81
C GLY A 452 0.65 -12.52 -19.50
N ASN A 453 0.77 -13.77 -19.06
CA ASN A 453 1.45 -14.11 -17.81
C ASN A 453 2.96 -13.80 -17.87
N ALA A 454 3.60 -14.02 -19.01
CA ALA A 454 5.01 -13.69 -19.20
C ALA A 454 5.25 -12.17 -19.18
N LEU A 455 4.35 -11.39 -19.79
CA LEU A 455 4.43 -9.93 -19.76
C LEU A 455 4.12 -9.37 -18.36
N ARG A 456 3.19 -9.98 -17.62
CA ARG A 456 2.92 -9.67 -16.22
C ARG A 456 4.18 -9.86 -15.37
N LEU A 457 4.88 -10.98 -15.54
CA LEU A 457 6.12 -11.27 -14.82
C LEU A 457 7.22 -10.24 -15.11
N LEU A 458 7.26 -9.72 -16.35
CA LEU A 458 8.17 -8.65 -16.72
C LEU A 458 7.87 -7.36 -15.95
N PHE A 459 6.59 -6.98 -15.84
CA PHE A 459 6.17 -5.81 -15.06
C PHE A 459 6.50 -5.95 -13.58
N ASP A 460 6.28 -7.13 -13.01
CA ASP A 460 6.55 -7.43 -11.61
C ASP A 460 8.05 -7.35 -11.29
N ASN A 461 8.87 -8.06 -12.07
CA ASN A 461 10.32 -8.16 -11.83
C ASN A 461 11.05 -6.85 -12.14
N TYR A 462 10.85 -6.26 -13.32
CA TYR A 462 11.63 -5.09 -13.77
C TYR A 462 10.96 -3.75 -13.48
N GLY A 463 9.63 -3.69 -13.40
CA GLY A 463 8.91 -2.43 -13.18
C GLY A 463 8.84 -2.01 -11.71
N VAL A 464 8.84 -2.99 -10.79
CA VAL A 464 8.47 -2.76 -9.39
C VAL A 464 9.44 -3.43 -8.41
N GLY A 465 9.75 -4.72 -8.64
CA GLY A 465 10.51 -5.60 -7.74
C GLY A 465 11.66 -4.91 -7.00
N GLN A 466 12.75 -4.60 -7.71
CA GLN A 466 13.93 -3.95 -7.12
C GLN A 466 13.75 -2.43 -6.94
N ALA A 467 12.85 -1.80 -7.70
CA ALA A 467 12.64 -0.35 -7.70
C ALA A 467 12.07 0.16 -6.37
N VAL A 468 11.18 -0.61 -5.72
CA VAL A 468 10.57 -0.22 -4.43
C VAL A 468 11.61 -0.03 -3.32
N PHE A 469 12.65 -0.86 -3.29
CA PHE A 469 13.74 -0.73 -2.32
C PHE A 469 14.52 0.56 -2.51
N LEU A 470 14.79 0.94 -3.77
CA LEU A 470 15.43 2.22 -4.08
C LEU A 470 14.56 3.40 -3.64
N TYR A 471 13.24 3.32 -3.84
CA TYR A 471 12.32 4.35 -3.36
C TYR A 471 12.38 4.48 -1.84
N ALA A 472 12.34 3.35 -1.12
CA ALA A 472 12.45 3.33 0.33
C ALA A 472 13.78 3.93 0.83
N ILE A 473 14.90 3.54 0.23
CA ILE A 473 16.23 4.06 0.59
C ILE A 473 16.28 5.57 0.35
N PHE A 474 15.92 6.04 -0.85
CA PHE A 474 15.93 7.46 -1.17
C PHE A 474 14.95 8.25 -0.30
N GLU A 475 13.82 7.64 0.06
CA GLU A 475 12.81 8.28 0.89
C GLU A 475 13.32 8.49 2.32
N VAL A 476 13.80 7.43 2.97
CA VAL A 476 14.32 7.48 4.35
C VAL A 476 15.57 8.37 4.41
N VAL A 477 16.51 8.24 3.47
CA VAL A 477 17.71 9.10 3.41
C VAL A 477 17.31 10.56 3.15
N GLY A 478 16.37 10.79 2.25
CA GLY A 478 15.84 12.12 1.92
C GLY A 478 15.23 12.83 3.11
N LEU A 479 14.39 12.13 3.88
CA LEU A 479 13.73 12.71 5.06
C LEU A 479 14.65 12.78 6.28
N MET A 480 15.42 11.73 6.56
CA MET A 480 16.15 11.61 7.83
C MET A 480 17.54 12.23 7.79
N TRP A 481 18.26 12.13 6.67
CA TRP A 481 19.64 12.63 6.55
C TRP A 481 19.72 13.96 5.81
N ILE A 482 18.92 14.17 4.76
CA ILE A 482 18.96 15.41 3.98
C ILE A 482 18.05 16.49 4.59
N TYR A 483 16.75 16.23 4.74
CA TYR A 483 15.85 17.17 5.44
C TYR A 483 16.22 17.27 6.93
N GLY A 484 16.66 16.16 7.51
CA GLY A 484 17.25 16.08 8.83
C GLY A 484 16.26 15.59 9.89
N ILE A 485 16.65 14.55 10.61
CA ILE A 485 15.84 13.89 11.66
C ILE A 485 15.30 14.86 12.71
N ARG A 486 16.06 15.90 13.08
CA ARG A 486 15.62 16.91 14.06
C ARG A 486 14.42 17.70 13.55
N ASN A 487 14.35 17.99 12.25
CA ASN A 487 13.24 18.71 11.65
C ASN A 487 12.02 17.80 11.57
N VAL A 488 12.18 16.56 11.07
CA VAL A 488 11.10 15.56 11.01
C VAL A 488 10.49 15.31 12.39
N VAL A 489 11.32 15.05 13.40
CA VAL A 489 10.86 14.82 14.77
C VAL A 489 10.09 16.02 15.28
N ARG A 490 10.59 17.25 15.09
CA ARG A 490 9.89 18.46 15.55
C ARG A 490 8.55 18.66 14.87
N ASP A 491 8.46 18.39 13.58
CA ASP A 491 7.22 18.49 12.81
C ASP A 491 6.19 17.46 13.29
N PHE A 492 6.61 16.23 13.56
CA PHE A 492 5.74 15.17 14.08
C PHE A 492 5.34 15.42 15.54
N GLU A 493 6.26 15.89 16.39
CA GLU A 493 5.97 16.27 17.78
C GLU A 493 4.98 17.44 17.84
N TYR A 494 5.15 18.43 16.95
CA TYR A 494 4.18 19.51 16.80
C TYR A 494 2.83 18.94 16.39
N MET A 495 2.75 18.10 15.34
CA MET A 495 1.51 17.54 14.83
C MET A 495 0.74 16.70 15.86
N LEU A 496 1.43 15.75 16.50
CA LEU A 496 0.82 14.76 17.40
C LEU A 496 0.61 15.27 18.83
N ASN A 497 1.09 16.48 19.15
CA ASN A 497 1.10 17.04 20.52
C ASN A 497 1.75 16.10 21.54
N GLY A 498 2.78 15.37 21.13
CA GLY A 498 3.43 14.34 21.95
C GLY A 498 4.88 14.12 21.54
N LYS A 499 5.72 13.69 22.49
CA LYS A 499 7.14 13.43 22.22
C LYS A 499 7.31 12.14 21.42
N ILE A 500 8.17 12.17 20.41
CA ILE A 500 8.53 10.96 19.67
C ILE A 500 9.56 10.16 20.50
N SER A 501 9.23 8.90 20.75
CA SER A 501 10.08 7.96 21.50
C SER A 501 11.47 7.79 20.86
N TRP A 502 12.46 7.42 21.68
CA TRP A 502 13.82 7.13 21.25
C TRP A 502 13.87 6.00 20.22
N TYR A 503 12.96 5.02 20.31
CA TYR A 503 12.86 3.89 19.40
C TYR A 503 12.75 4.37 17.94
N TRP A 504 11.78 5.25 17.64
CA TRP A 504 11.59 5.79 16.29
C TRP A 504 12.78 6.61 15.80
N LYS A 505 13.42 7.35 16.71
CA LYS A 505 14.58 8.19 16.39
C LYS A 505 15.78 7.32 15.94
N ILE A 506 16.02 6.21 16.63
CA ILE A 506 17.12 5.28 16.28
C ILE A 506 16.78 4.50 15.01
N THR A 507 15.54 4.01 14.87
CA THR A 507 15.16 3.25 13.69
C THR A 507 15.25 4.11 12.44
N TRP A 508 14.63 5.29 12.44
CA TRP A 508 14.66 6.20 11.27
C TRP A 508 16.04 6.77 10.99
N GLY A 509 16.79 7.13 12.03
CA GLY A 509 18.07 7.80 11.88
C GLY A 509 19.20 6.88 11.44
N PHE A 510 19.17 5.60 11.85
CA PHE A 510 20.30 4.69 11.66
C PHE A 510 19.88 3.30 11.18
N ILE A 511 19.05 2.56 11.94
CA ILE A 511 18.82 1.14 11.67
C ILE A 511 18.17 0.94 10.30
N THR A 512 17.06 1.61 10.03
CA THR A 512 16.31 1.50 8.77
C THR A 512 17.16 1.87 7.55
N PRO A 513 17.77 3.07 7.44
CA PRO A 513 18.52 3.44 6.24
C PRO A 513 19.75 2.55 6.03
N VAL A 514 20.51 2.24 7.09
CA VAL A 514 21.72 1.40 6.97
C VAL A 514 21.35 -0.03 6.58
N SER A 515 20.32 -0.61 7.21
CA SER A 515 19.89 -1.98 6.90
C SER A 515 19.35 -2.08 5.47
N LEU A 516 18.53 -1.11 5.02
CA LEU A 516 18.03 -1.11 3.65
C LEU A 516 19.14 -1.00 2.61
N ILE A 517 20.14 -0.14 2.82
CA ILE A 517 21.29 -0.02 1.93
C ILE A 517 22.09 -1.33 1.92
N ALA A 518 22.36 -1.92 3.09
CA ALA A 518 23.12 -3.16 3.20
C ALA A 518 22.38 -4.33 2.52
N ILE A 519 21.09 -4.49 2.80
CA ILE A 519 20.23 -5.52 2.21
C ILE A 519 20.14 -5.35 0.69
N PHE A 520 20.01 -4.11 0.19
CA PHE A 520 19.94 -3.85 -1.24
C PHE A 520 21.25 -4.17 -1.97
N ILE A 521 22.40 -3.71 -1.45
CA ILE A 521 23.72 -4.00 -2.05
C ILE A 521 23.98 -5.49 -2.06
N TYR A 522 23.74 -6.16 -0.93
CA TYR A 522 24.01 -7.58 -0.79
C TYR A 522 23.04 -8.43 -1.62
N GLY A 523 21.74 -8.09 -1.63
CA GLY A 523 20.73 -8.77 -2.44
C GLY A 523 21.07 -8.76 -3.93
N ASN A 524 21.42 -7.58 -4.47
CA ASN A 524 21.82 -7.46 -5.88
C ASN A 524 23.16 -8.15 -6.20
N ALA A 525 24.07 -8.27 -5.23
CA ALA A 525 25.34 -8.96 -5.43
C ALA A 525 25.19 -10.50 -5.40
N THR A 526 24.13 -11.00 -4.77
CA THR A 526 23.92 -12.44 -4.52
C THR A 526 22.86 -13.03 -5.44
N GLU A 527 21.92 -12.23 -5.93
CA GLU A 527 21.06 -12.60 -7.06
C GLU A 527 21.96 -12.82 -8.28
N GLY A 528 22.32 -14.09 -8.53
CA GLY A 528 22.88 -14.51 -9.80
C GLY A 528 21.93 -14.08 -10.91
N SER A 529 22.46 -13.57 -12.02
CA SER A 529 21.70 -13.11 -13.19
C SER A 529 21.01 -14.29 -13.90
N ALA A 530 20.01 -14.88 -13.27
CA ALA A 530 19.16 -15.90 -13.85
C ALA A 530 18.08 -15.21 -14.68
N SER A 531 18.47 -14.72 -15.86
CA SER A 531 17.48 -14.28 -16.84
C SER A 531 17.33 -15.35 -17.92
N SER A 532 16.46 -16.32 -17.62
CA SER A 532 15.85 -17.27 -18.58
C SER A 532 14.90 -16.60 -19.58
N LEU A 533 14.82 -15.26 -19.58
CA LEU A 533 14.03 -14.45 -20.50
C LEU A 533 14.77 -14.25 -21.83
N PRO A 534 14.08 -14.32 -22.98
CA PRO A 534 14.67 -13.99 -24.27
C PRO A 534 15.20 -12.54 -24.32
N PRO A 535 16.18 -12.24 -25.20
CA PRO A 535 16.81 -10.92 -25.27
C PRO A 535 15.82 -9.75 -25.46
N LEU A 536 14.73 -9.98 -26.19
CA LEU A 536 13.68 -8.99 -26.39
C LEU A 536 12.97 -8.63 -25.07
N GLY A 537 12.59 -9.65 -24.29
CA GLY A 537 11.96 -9.47 -22.99
C GLY A 537 12.87 -8.72 -22.03
N GLN A 538 14.16 -9.06 -21.99
CA GLN A 538 15.15 -8.34 -21.18
C GLN A 538 15.27 -6.86 -21.59
N THR A 539 15.30 -6.57 -22.90
CA THR A 539 15.40 -5.20 -23.40
C THR A 539 14.19 -4.37 -22.97
N ILE A 540 12.98 -4.92 -23.11
CA ILE A 540 11.75 -4.26 -22.66
C ILE A 540 11.78 -4.04 -21.15
N GLY A 541 12.21 -5.05 -20.37
CA GLY A 541 12.35 -4.94 -18.92
C GLY A 541 13.26 -3.80 -18.49
N TRP A 542 14.46 -3.71 -19.07
CA TRP A 542 15.41 -2.63 -18.75
C TRP A 542 14.91 -1.24 -19.16
N VAL A 543 14.15 -1.12 -20.26
CA VAL A 543 13.50 0.15 -20.64
C VAL A 543 12.45 0.55 -19.60
N LEU A 544 11.63 -0.38 -19.14
CA LEU A 544 10.64 -0.12 -18.08
C LEU A 544 11.31 0.30 -16.76
N ALA A 545 12.35 -0.42 -16.35
CA ALA A 545 13.15 -0.08 -15.18
C ALA A 545 13.77 1.32 -15.29
N ALA A 546 14.31 1.67 -16.47
CA ALA A 546 14.88 2.99 -16.75
C ALA A 546 13.81 4.10 -16.69
N ILE A 547 12.59 3.86 -17.18
CA ILE A 547 11.49 4.83 -17.07
C ILE A 547 11.09 5.04 -15.61
N ALA A 548 10.99 3.97 -14.82
CA ALA A 548 10.60 4.05 -13.41
C ALA A 548 11.65 4.76 -12.56
N ILE A 549 12.89 4.26 -12.56
CA ILE A 549 13.96 4.75 -11.67
C ILE A 549 14.58 6.05 -12.21
N GLY A 550 14.64 6.22 -13.54
CA GLY A 550 15.21 7.40 -14.19
C GLY A 550 14.50 8.71 -13.88
N GLN A 551 13.26 8.67 -13.34
CA GLN A 551 12.58 9.89 -12.87
C GLN A 551 13.34 10.58 -11.73
N VAL A 552 14.02 9.84 -10.86
CA VAL A 552 14.76 10.41 -9.73
C VAL A 552 15.88 11.36 -10.20
N PRO A 553 16.86 10.92 -11.01
CA PRO A 553 17.91 11.80 -11.52
C PRO A 553 17.37 12.87 -12.47
N LEU A 554 16.36 12.56 -13.30
CA LEU A 554 15.77 13.52 -14.23
C LEU A 554 15.19 14.74 -13.50
N TRP A 555 14.36 14.51 -12.48
CA TRP A 555 13.76 15.60 -11.71
C TRP A 555 14.77 16.31 -10.81
N MET A 556 15.81 15.62 -10.36
CA MET A 556 16.93 16.25 -9.66
C MET A 556 17.65 17.26 -10.57
N ALA A 557 17.96 16.87 -11.80
CA ALA A 557 18.59 17.74 -12.80
C ALA A 557 17.70 18.94 -13.18
N ILE A 558 16.40 18.71 -13.42
CA ILE A 558 15.43 19.78 -13.72
C ILE A 558 15.33 20.78 -12.56
N THR A 559 15.31 20.28 -11.31
CA THR A 559 15.22 21.13 -10.13
C THR A 559 16.49 21.95 -9.94
N PHE A 560 17.66 21.32 -10.13
CA PHE A 560 18.95 22.00 -10.08
C PHE A 560 19.07 23.10 -11.15
N ALA A 561 18.61 22.82 -12.38
CA ALA A 561 18.61 23.80 -13.47
C ALA A 561 17.73 25.03 -13.15
N LYS A 562 16.59 24.82 -12.49
CA LYS A 562 15.63 25.87 -12.09
C LYS A 562 15.93 26.50 -10.72
N ALA A 563 16.92 26.00 -9.98
CA ALA A 563 17.23 26.47 -8.64
C ALA A 563 17.77 27.91 -8.68
N PRO A 564 17.31 28.79 -7.76
CA PRO A 564 17.85 30.14 -7.64
C PRO A 564 19.29 30.08 -7.11
N GLY A 565 20.18 30.88 -7.71
CA GLY A 565 21.58 30.99 -7.29
C GLY A 565 22.51 31.29 -8.46
N ALA A 566 23.50 32.16 -8.23
CA ALA A 566 24.52 32.50 -9.23
C ALA A 566 25.60 31.40 -9.33
N ASN A 567 25.92 30.76 -8.20
CA ASN A 567 26.97 29.74 -8.09
C ASN A 567 26.38 28.33 -8.01
N ILE A 568 27.13 27.34 -8.52
CA ILE A 568 26.78 25.90 -8.44
C ILE A 568 26.48 25.48 -6.99
N LEU A 569 27.27 25.94 -6.02
CA LEU A 569 27.07 25.62 -4.60
C LEU A 569 25.75 26.20 -4.05
N GLN A 570 25.37 27.41 -4.47
CA GLN A 570 24.10 28.02 -4.05
C GLN A 570 22.91 27.28 -4.66
N LYS A 571 23.01 26.91 -5.95
CA LYS A 571 22.00 26.08 -6.62
C LYS A 571 21.87 24.71 -5.98
N LEU A 572 22.98 24.07 -5.60
CA LEU A 572 22.98 22.79 -4.91
C LEU A 572 22.30 22.92 -3.54
N LYS A 573 22.66 23.95 -2.76
CA LYS A 573 22.04 24.24 -1.46
C LYS A 573 20.54 24.48 -1.59
N ALA A 574 20.10 25.26 -2.58
CA ALA A 574 18.69 25.53 -2.82
C ALA A 574 17.91 24.28 -3.27
N THR A 575 18.54 23.39 -4.05
CA THR A 575 17.94 22.12 -4.50
C THR A 575 17.61 21.17 -3.33
N PHE A 576 18.45 21.14 -2.30
CA PHE A 576 18.29 20.27 -1.14
C PHE A 576 17.75 20.98 0.12
N SER A 577 17.39 22.25 0.01
CA SER A 577 16.75 23.00 1.10
C SER A 577 15.22 23.05 0.92
N PRO A 578 14.45 23.10 2.02
CA PRO A 578 13.00 23.23 1.95
C PRO A 578 12.56 24.50 1.20
N THR A 579 11.52 24.38 0.37
CA THR A 579 10.89 25.56 -0.24
C THR A 579 10.09 26.36 0.78
N ASP A 580 9.91 27.66 0.52
CA ASP A 580 9.07 28.55 1.35
C ASP A 580 7.60 28.07 1.46
N ASN A 581 7.18 27.26 0.49
CA ASN A 581 5.84 26.69 0.40
C ASN A 581 5.71 25.29 1.04
N TYR A 582 6.74 24.83 1.77
CA TYR A 582 6.70 23.60 2.56
C TYR A 582 5.99 23.81 3.90
N GLY A 583 5.39 22.73 4.42
CA GLY A 583 4.67 22.71 5.71
C GLY A 583 3.22 22.26 5.58
N PRO A 584 2.45 22.41 6.67
CA PRO A 584 1.05 22.03 6.73
C PRO A 584 0.21 22.66 5.60
N ARG A 585 -0.80 21.91 5.13
CA ARG A 585 -1.68 22.38 4.05
C ARG A 585 -2.48 23.62 4.47
N ASP A 586 -3.07 23.58 5.66
CA ASP A 586 -3.92 24.66 6.17
C ASP A 586 -3.06 25.91 6.43
N PRO A 587 -3.38 27.06 5.80
CA PRO A 587 -2.63 28.30 6.01
C PRO A 587 -2.54 28.74 7.47
N MET A 588 -3.58 28.50 8.27
CA MET A 588 -3.64 28.87 9.69
C MET A 588 -2.72 27.96 10.52
N VAL A 589 -2.84 26.64 10.35
CA VAL A 589 -1.95 25.68 11.02
C VAL A 589 -0.49 25.92 10.61
N ARG A 590 -0.24 26.29 9.35
CA ARG A 590 1.10 26.61 8.85
C ARG A 590 1.67 27.88 9.50
N SER A 591 0.87 28.91 9.72
CA SER A 591 1.34 30.13 10.40
C SER A 591 1.66 29.87 11.86
N GLU A 592 0.82 29.10 12.56
CA GLU A 592 1.05 28.66 13.94
C GLU A 592 2.32 27.80 14.06
N TRP A 593 2.50 26.82 13.18
CA TRP A 593 3.70 25.98 13.14
C TRP A 593 4.98 26.80 12.89
N ASN A 594 4.91 27.78 11.98
CA ASN A 594 6.04 28.67 11.72
C ASN A 594 6.38 29.54 12.93
N ALA A 595 5.37 30.10 13.62
CA ALA A 595 5.56 30.85 14.86
C ALA A 595 6.16 29.96 15.97
N TRP A 596 5.65 28.74 16.13
CA TRP A 596 6.17 27.76 17.09
C TRP A 596 7.63 27.40 16.82
N LYS A 597 8.00 27.17 15.56
CA LYS A 597 9.40 26.91 15.18
C LYS A 597 10.31 28.08 15.53
N GLN A 598 9.87 29.31 15.26
CA GLN A 598 10.65 30.52 15.56
C GLN A 598 10.85 30.72 17.07
N GLN A 599 9.84 30.44 17.90
CA GLN A 599 9.93 30.53 19.36
C GLN A 599 10.98 29.58 19.93
N GLN A 600 11.07 28.35 19.41
CA GLN A 600 12.07 27.38 19.85
C GLN A 600 13.49 27.67 19.35
N HIS A 601 13.66 28.45 18.29
CA HIS A 601 14.98 28.89 17.81
C HIS A 601 15.53 30.09 18.58
N ARG A 602 14.72 30.75 19.43
CA ARG A 602 15.24 31.78 20.33
C ARG A 602 15.98 31.10 21.48
N PRO A 603 17.25 31.46 21.75
CA PRO A 603 17.93 30.93 22.91
C PRO A 603 17.19 31.39 24.19
N THR A 604 17.00 30.45 25.10
CA THR A 604 16.17 30.56 26.32
C THR A 604 16.50 31.76 27.23
N TRP A 605 17.69 32.36 27.08
CA TRP A 605 18.07 33.57 27.83
C TRP A 605 17.37 34.85 27.33
N ARG A 606 16.87 34.91 26.08
CA ARG A 606 16.13 36.07 25.56
C ARG A 606 14.64 36.04 25.90
N SER A 607 14.04 34.86 26.10
CA SER A 607 12.63 34.75 26.50
C SER A 607 12.39 35.17 27.95
N ALA A 608 13.39 34.99 28.83
CA ALA A 608 13.34 35.46 30.22
C ALA A 608 13.42 37.01 30.32
N ALA A 609 14.09 37.67 29.36
CA ALA A 609 14.20 39.13 29.34
C ALA A 609 12.93 39.84 28.84
N ALA A 610 12.01 39.12 28.18
CA ALA A 610 10.76 39.68 27.66
C ALA A 610 9.56 39.49 28.60
N THR A 611 9.72 38.78 29.72
CA THR A 611 8.63 38.49 30.67
C THR A 611 8.64 39.41 31.91
N SER A 612 9.51 40.41 31.98
CA SER A 612 9.61 41.33 33.13
C SER A 612 9.11 42.75 32.86
N GLN A 613 8.14 42.94 31.96
CA GLN A 613 7.36 44.18 31.91
C GLN A 613 5.86 43.86 31.90
N PRO A 614 5.13 44.08 33.02
CA PRO A 614 3.69 43.99 33.00
C PRO A 614 3.14 45.16 32.18
N ALA A 615 2.47 44.83 31.06
CA ALA A 615 1.69 45.79 30.31
C ALA A 615 0.42 46.14 31.11
N TYR A 616 0.44 47.27 31.81
CA TYR A 616 -0.78 47.89 32.30
C TYR A 616 -1.45 48.62 31.15
N VAL A 617 -2.60 48.13 30.70
CA VAL A 617 -3.51 48.85 29.81
C VAL A 617 -4.50 49.61 30.69
N MET A 618 -4.39 50.94 30.73
CA MET A 618 -5.43 51.83 31.25
C MET A 618 -5.79 52.84 30.16
N ASN A 619 -7.02 52.72 29.66
CA ASN A 619 -7.81 53.71 28.94
C ASN A 619 -7.22 54.36 27.67
N GLY A 620 -7.44 53.69 26.53
CA GLY A 620 -8.20 54.30 25.43
C GLY A 620 -7.70 55.60 24.81
N GLN A 621 -6.40 55.74 24.49
CA GLN A 621 -5.94 56.68 23.44
C GLN A 621 -4.73 56.11 22.68
N VAL A 622 -4.75 56.27 21.34
CA VAL A 622 -3.62 55.99 20.44
C VAL A 622 -2.68 57.19 20.44
N ASN A 623 -1.37 57.00 20.64
CA ASN A 623 -0.35 57.96 20.19
C ASN A 623 1.09 57.34 20.17
N PRO A 624 2.09 57.96 19.51
CA PRO A 624 2.76 57.37 18.35
C PRO A 624 4.25 57.03 18.59
N THR A 625 4.80 56.21 17.68
CA THR A 625 6.23 56.09 17.30
C THR A 625 7.32 56.45 18.34
N PHE A 626 8.07 55.44 18.78
CA PHE A 626 9.38 55.64 19.42
C PHE A 626 10.47 54.91 18.62
N THR A 627 11.32 55.67 17.94
CA THR A 627 12.61 55.25 17.36
C THR A 627 13.72 55.55 18.36
N PRO A 628 14.61 54.60 18.70
CA PRO A 628 15.81 54.94 19.45
C PRO A 628 16.96 55.26 18.49
N ASP A 629 17.38 56.52 18.50
CA ASP A 629 18.72 56.94 18.08
C ASP A 629 19.75 56.43 19.10
N THR A 630 20.84 55.83 18.62
CA THR A 630 22.10 55.78 19.37
C THR A 630 23.27 55.94 18.42
N SER A 631 23.69 57.20 18.26
CA SER A 631 25.06 57.61 17.98
C SER A 631 25.81 57.78 19.29
N ALA A 632 26.88 57.00 19.48
CA ALA A 632 28.10 57.29 20.25
C ALA A 632 28.99 56.04 20.22
#